data_AF-A0A538DEL2-F1
#
_entry.id   AF-A0A538DEL2-F1
#
_cell.length_a   1.000
_cell.length_b   1.000
_cell.length_c   1.000
_cell.angle_alpha   90.00
_cell.angle_beta   90.00
_cell.angle_gamma   90.00
#
_symmetry.space_group_name_H-M   'P 1'
#
loop_
_entity.id
_entity.type
_entity.pdbx_description
1 polymer ?
#
loop_
_entity_poly.entity_id
_entity_poly.type
_entity_poly.pdbx_seq_one_letter_code
_entity_poly.pdbx_strand_id
1 'polypeptide(L)'
;MRRLASVLIVACLLGAACGAKSTSGADLGTADLKPATEGVPGTLIVPVSGRNHVSGHVNYPTSPPAGENHNPVWQNCGFYTVSLTNEYAVHSLEHGAVWITYSGAVDQTVKTDLAAKAKASNYVLVSLYPDNPTPIVVTAWARQLRMATYDSALVNKFIDVYGVKGPTVPEKGSPCRGGIGVPPDRPLAT
;
A
#
# COMPACT_ATOMS: atom_id res chain seq x y z
N MET A 1 -9.60 -69.34 30.62
CA MET A 1 -9.50 -68.90 32.03
C MET A 1 -8.93 -67.48 32.03
N ARG A 2 -9.73 -66.42 32.22
CA ARG A 2 -9.84 -65.56 33.44
C ARG A 2 -8.51 -65.35 34.18
N ARG A 3 -8.04 -64.19 34.66
CA ARG A 3 -8.34 -62.73 34.69
C ARG A 3 -7.03 -62.10 35.26
N LEU A 4 -6.62 -60.87 34.94
CA LEU A 4 -6.64 -59.65 35.79
C LEU A 4 -5.70 -58.64 35.09
N ALA A 5 -6.16 -57.50 34.55
CA ALA A 5 -6.45 -56.22 35.21
C ALA A 5 -5.23 -55.56 35.89
N SER A 6 -4.69 -54.51 35.27
CA SER A 6 -4.10 -53.36 35.96
C SER A 6 -4.23 -52.13 35.08
N VAL A 7 -5.13 -51.27 35.52
CA VAL A 7 -5.47 -49.96 34.97
C VAL A 7 -4.46 -48.97 35.54
N LEU A 8 -3.73 -48.23 34.69
CA LEU A 8 -3.05 -47.01 35.09
C LEU A 8 -3.81 -45.83 34.47
N ILE A 9 -4.69 -45.22 35.27
CA ILE A 9 -5.27 -43.92 34.99
C ILE A 9 -4.23 -42.88 35.41
N VAL A 10 -3.65 -42.19 34.45
CA VAL A 10 -2.96 -40.92 34.69
C VAL A 10 -3.87 -39.82 34.15
N ALA A 11 -4.69 -39.28 35.04
CA ALA A 11 -5.40 -38.04 34.82
C ALA A 11 -4.40 -36.89 35.04
N CYS A 12 -3.97 -36.24 33.95
CA CYS A 12 -3.27 -34.96 34.02
C CYS A 12 -4.24 -33.87 33.57
N LEU A 13 -4.93 -33.28 34.54
CA LEU A 13 -5.69 -32.05 34.38
C LEU A 13 -4.72 -30.86 34.34
N LEU A 14 -5.10 -29.86 33.53
CA LEU A 14 -4.64 -28.47 33.48
C LEU A 14 -3.29 -28.22 32.78
N GLY A 15 -3.39 -27.73 31.54
CA GLY A 15 -2.27 -27.12 30.81
C GLY A 15 -2.78 -26.37 29.59
N ALA A 16 -2.62 -25.05 29.64
CA ALA A 16 -3.03 -24.04 28.68
C ALA A 16 -2.87 -24.36 27.18
N ALA A 17 -3.74 -23.71 26.41
CA ALA A 17 -3.71 -23.55 24.97
C ALA A 17 -2.30 -23.45 24.35
N CYS A 18 -2.10 -24.17 23.25
CA CYS A 18 -1.16 -23.77 22.21
C CYS A 18 -1.94 -23.65 20.90
N GLY A 19 -2.63 -22.52 20.76
CA GLY A 19 -3.00 -21.99 19.47
C GLY A 19 -1.83 -21.18 18.92
N ALA A 20 -1.34 -21.57 17.76
CA ALA A 20 -0.62 -20.69 16.86
C ALA A 20 -1.13 -20.99 15.44
N LYS A 21 -2.28 -20.43 15.09
CA LYS A 21 -2.59 -20.22 13.68
C LYS A 21 -1.71 -19.08 13.22
N SER A 22 -0.63 -19.42 12.54
CA SER A 22 0.19 -18.49 11.79
C SER A 22 -0.71 -17.82 10.75
N THR A 23 -1.18 -16.60 11.02
CA THR A 23 -1.86 -15.78 10.02
C THR A 23 -0.79 -15.22 9.08
N SER A 24 -0.45 -16.01 8.07
CA SER A 24 0.11 -15.50 6.83
C SER A 24 -0.75 -14.32 6.38
N GLY A 25 -0.12 -13.17 6.10
CA GLY A 25 -0.79 -11.95 5.64
C GLY A 25 -1.67 -12.24 4.44
N ALA A 26 -2.98 -12.35 4.69
CA ALA A 26 -3.95 -12.39 3.62
C ALA A 26 -4.00 -10.98 3.00
N ASP A 27 -3.95 -10.90 1.67
CA ASP A 27 -4.25 -9.68 0.95
C ASP A 27 -5.68 -9.26 1.30
N LEU A 28 -5.82 -8.10 1.91
CA LEU A 28 -7.09 -7.51 2.30
C LEU A 28 -7.77 -6.98 1.04
N GLY A 29 -8.88 -7.63 0.70
CA GLY A 29 -9.77 -7.15 -0.33
C GLY A 29 -10.44 -5.84 0.09
N THR A 30 -11.14 -5.18 -0.85
CA THR A 30 -11.96 -4.00 -0.52
C THR A 30 -12.97 -4.25 0.58
N ALA A 31 -13.52 -5.47 0.65
CA ALA A 31 -14.54 -5.86 1.62
C ALA A 31 -14.03 -5.85 3.08
N ASP A 32 -12.72 -5.99 3.27
CA ASP A 32 -12.11 -6.02 4.60
C ASP A 32 -11.70 -4.61 5.08
N LEU A 33 -11.69 -3.63 4.17
CA LEU A 33 -11.31 -2.24 4.47
C LEU A 33 -12.53 -1.40 4.84
N LYS A 34 -12.37 -0.53 5.83
CA LYS A 34 -13.44 0.36 6.30
C LYS A 34 -13.52 1.61 5.42
N PRO A 35 -14.72 2.09 5.04
CA PRO A 35 -14.83 3.39 4.40
C PRO A 35 -14.46 4.50 5.38
N ALA A 36 -13.77 5.54 4.87
CA ALA A 36 -13.57 6.78 5.60
C ALA A 36 -14.90 7.53 5.69
N THR A 37 -15.24 8.03 6.88
CA THR A 37 -16.47 8.79 7.14
C THR A 37 -16.34 10.28 6.82
N GLU A 38 -15.14 10.73 6.47
CA GLU A 38 -14.79 12.13 6.23
C GLU A 38 -13.72 12.26 5.14
N GLY A 39 -13.63 13.45 4.51
CA GLY A 39 -12.65 13.75 3.47
C GLY A 39 -13.16 13.46 2.06
N VAL A 40 -12.48 12.57 1.33
CA VAL A 40 -12.81 12.26 -0.07
C VAL A 40 -13.77 11.07 -0.15
N PRO A 41 -14.97 11.24 -0.77
CA PRO A 41 -15.95 10.16 -0.88
C PRO A 41 -15.36 8.89 -1.50
N GLY A 42 -15.72 7.73 -0.95
CA GLY A 42 -15.24 6.43 -1.43
C GLY A 42 -13.82 6.05 -0.98
N THR A 43 -13.15 6.89 -0.18
CA THR A 43 -11.85 6.55 0.38
C THR A 43 -11.98 5.43 1.41
N LEU A 44 -11.07 4.46 1.34
CA LEU A 44 -10.90 3.36 2.28
C LEU A 44 -9.80 3.71 3.29
N ILE A 45 -10.03 3.31 4.54
CA ILE A 45 -9.03 3.32 5.61
C ILE A 45 -8.28 1.99 5.54
N VAL A 46 -6.97 2.07 5.34
CA VAL A 46 -6.07 0.91 5.38
C VAL A 46 -5.40 0.88 6.75
N PRO A 47 -5.61 -0.17 7.57
CA PRO A 47 -4.86 -0.34 8.81
C PRO A 47 -3.37 -0.44 8.51
N VAL A 48 -2.55 0.31 9.26
CA VAL A 48 -1.10 0.25 9.18
C VAL A 48 -0.56 0.03 10.59
N SER A 49 0.24 -1.01 10.76
CA SER A 49 0.73 -1.47 12.07
C SER A 49 2.22 -1.22 12.30
N GLY A 50 3.01 -1.04 11.24
CA GLY A 50 4.43 -0.72 11.28
C GLY A 50 4.85 0.41 10.34
N ARG A 51 6.05 0.93 10.57
CA ARG A 51 6.75 1.90 9.71
C ARG A 51 8.28 1.79 9.81
N ASN A 52 8.78 0.62 10.20
CA ASN A 52 10.22 0.44 10.32
C ASN A 52 10.85 0.34 8.94
N HIS A 53 12.03 0.93 8.79
CA HIS A 53 12.85 0.71 7.61
C HIS A 53 13.50 -0.67 7.66
N VAL A 54 13.30 -1.47 6.61
CA VAL A 54 13.80 -2.84 6.48
C VAL A 54 14.45 -3.04 5.12
N SER A 55 15.33 -4.03 5.02
CA SER A 55 15.89 -4.45 3.73
C SER A 55 15.14 -5.66 3.18
N GLY A 56 15.08 -5.78 1.86
CA GLY A 56 14.43 -6.90 1.18
C GLY A 56 12.92 -6.74 1.05
N HIS A 57 12.25 -7.87 0.83
CA HIS A 57 10.84 -7.93 0.50
C HIS A 57 9.94 -7.83 1.73
N VAL A 58 8.84 -7.09 1.61
CA VAL A 58 7.78 -6.97 2.61
C VAL A 58 6.47 -7.53 2.06
N ASN A 59 5.85 -8.41 2.86
CA ASN A 59 4.50 -8.89 2.58
C ASN A 59 3.50 -7.82 3.03
N TYR A 60 2.81 -7.21 2.09
CA TYR A 60 1.82 -6.18 2.38
C TYR A 60 0.40 -6.75 2.46
N PRO A 61 -0.44 -6.19 3.36
CA PRO A 61 -1.83 -6.60 3.48
C PRO A 61 -2.73 -5.97 2.41
N THR A 62 -2.23 -5.09 1.54
CA THR A 62 -3.03 -4.54 0.44
C THR A 62 -2.19 -4.42 -0.83
N SER A 63 -2.86 -4.55 -1.98
CA SER A 63 -2.29 -4.33 -3.31
C SER A 63 -3.03 -3.22 -4.08
N PRO A 64 -2.37 -2.11 -4.46
CA PRO A 64 -1.05 -1.64 -4.00
C PRO A 64 -1.00 -1.37 -2.49
N PRO A 65 0.20 -1.40 -1.88
CA PRO A 65 0.38 -1.13 -0.46
C PRO A 65 0.18 0.34 -0.09
N ALA A 66 -0.44 0.58 1.07
CA ALA A 66 -0.71 1.92 1.59
C ALA A 66 0.11 2.29 2.85
N GLY A 67 1.11 1.49 3.22
CA GLY A 67 1.91 1.66 4.44
C GLY A 67 2.58 0.35 4.82
N GLU A 68 2.97 0.23 6.10
CA GLU A 68 3.78 -0.86 6.70
C GLU A 68 5.29 -0.61 6.61
N ASN A 69 6.07 -1.56 7.12
CA ASN A 69 7.52 -1.57 6.98
C ASN A 69 7.91 -1.50 5.50
N HIS A 70 9.01 -0.83 5.20
CA HIS A 70 9.39 -0.53 3.82
C HIS A 70 10.89 -0.22 3.72
N ASN A 71 11.40 0.02 2.53
CA ASN A 71 12.83 0.20 2.30
C ASN A 71 13.34 1.53 2.89
N PRO A 72 14.57 1.66 3.43
CA PRO A 72 15.14 2.95 3.84
C PRO A 72 15.41 3.94 2.69
N VAL A 73 15.31 3.50 1.43
CA VAL A 73 15.42 4.38 0.26
C VAL A 73 14.01 4.64 -0.29
N TRP A 74 13.71 5.87 -0.69
CA TRP A 74 12.43 6.22 -1.32
C TRP A 74 12.51 6.24 -2.84
N GLN A 75 11.36 6.03 -3.50
CA GLN A 75 11.23 6.22 -4.93
C GLN A 75 11.11 7.72 -5.27
N ASN A 76 11.85 8.16 -6.28
CA ASN A 76 11.67 9.49 -6.86
C ASN A 76 10.28 9.63 -7.47
N CYS A 77 9.52 10.64 -7.04
CA CYS A 77 8.22 10.99 -7.60
C CYS A 77 8.31 11.41 -9.08
N GLY A 78 7.32 10.99 -9.86
CA GLY A 78 7.25 11.21 -11.29
C GLY A 78 6.32 10.20 -11.97
N PHE A 79 6.22 10.29 -13.30
CA PHE A 79 5.40 9.38 -14.10
C PHE A 79 6.24 8.24 -14.68
N TYR A 80 6.02 7.03 -14.17
CA TYR A 80 6.65 5.80 -14.65
C TYR A 80 5.70 5.02 -15.57
N THR A 81 6.27 4.57 -16.68
CA THR A 81 5.65 3.67 -17.67
C THR A 81 5.79 2.19 -17.30
N VAL A 82 6.56 1.91 -16.26
CA VAL A 82 6.87 0.58 -15.74
C VAL A 82 6.47 0.47 -14.28
N SER A 83 6.43 -0.76 -13.77
CA SER A 83 6.17 -1.03 -12.36
C SER A 83 7.35 -0.66 -11.47
N LEU A 84 7.02 -0.37 -10.22
CA LEU A 84 7.97 0.00 -9.17
C LEU A 84 8.09 -1.12 -8.16
N THR A 85 9.19 -1.13 -7.41
CA THR A 85 9.28 -1.96 -6.22
C THR A 85 8.46 -1.31 -5.11
N ASN A 86 7.51 -2.07 -4.54
CA ASN A 86 6.54 -1.59 -3.56
C ASN A 86 7.21 -0.87 -2.39
N GLU A 87 8.29 -1.45 -1.87
CA GLU A 87 8.99 -0.98 -0.68
C GLU A 87 9.61 0.42 -0.88
N TYR A 88 10.03 0.79 -2.09
CA TYR A 88 10.50 2.15 -2.39
C TYR A 88 9.34 3.14 -2.53
N ALA A 89 8.23 2.71 -3.16
CA ALA A 89 7.04 3.53 -3.33
C ALA A 89 6.34 3.81 -1.98
N VAL A 90 6.30 2.83 -1.07
CA VAL A 90 5.73 2.98 0.28
C VAL A 90 6.53 3.99 1.11
N HIS A 91 7.86 4.03 0.99
CA HIS A 91 8.65 5.09 1.61
C HIS A 91 8.24 6.47 1.07
N SER A 92 8.03 6.62 -0.25
CA SER A 92 7.52 7.88 -0.80
C SER A 92 6.17 8.26 -0.20
N LEU A 93 5.28 7.30 0.10
CA LEU A 93 4.04 7.55 0.83
C LEU A 93 4.28 8.02 2.27
N GLU A 94 5.31 7.51 2.96
CA GLU A 94 5.70 7.95 4.31
C GLU A 94 6.04 9.45 4.32
N HIS A 95 6.71 9.92 3.26
CA HIS A 95 7.05 11.32 3.03
C HIS A 95 5.85 12.20 2.62
N GLY A 96 4.70 11.58 2.36
CA GLY A 96 3.47 12.24 1.96
C GLY A 96 3.24 12.32 0.45
N ALA A 97 3.91 11.47 -0.33
CA ALA A 97 3.54 11.29 -1.71
C ALA A 97 2.14 10.69 -1.84
N VAL A 98 1.49 10.99 -2.96
CA VAL A 98 0.33 10.23 -3.44
C VAL A 98 0.80 9.36 -4.59
N TRP A 99 0.66 8.05 -4.40
CA TRP A 99 0.96 7.05 -5.42
C TRP A 99 -0.30 6.68 -6.19
N ILE A 100 -0.34 7.07 -7.46
CA ILE A 100 -1.42 6.74 -8.38
C ILE A 100 -0.95 5.59 -9.27
N THR A 101 -1.52 4.40 -9.08
CA THR A 101 -1.25 3.26 -9.94
C THR A 101 -2.32 3.12 -11.01
N TYR A 102 -1.91 2.68 -12.19
CA TYR A 102 -2.82 2.37 -13.29
C TYR A 102 -2.58 0.94 -13.81
N SER A 103 -3.65 0.29 -14.26
CA SER A 103 -3.57 -0.99 -14.96
C SER A 103 -3.23 -0.80 -16.45
N GLY A 104 -2.83 -1.88 -17.14
CA GLY A 104 -2.53 -1.85 -18.57
C GLY A 104 -3.71 -1.43 -19.47
N ALA A 105 -4.95 -1.58 -18.99
CA ALA A 105 -6.18 -1.26 -19.72
C ALA A 105 -6.49 0.25 -19.79
N VAL A 106 -5.78 1.08 -19.04
CA VAL A 106 -6.00 2.53 -19.01
C VAL A 106 -5.53 3.17 -20.32
N ASP A 107 -6.40 3.99 -20.91
CA ASP A 107 -6.14 4.65 -22.18
C ASP A 107 -5.08 5.76 -22.10
N GLN A 108 -4.66 6.25 -23.27
CA GLN A 108 -3.61 7.27 -23.38
C GLN A 108 -4.05 8.65 -22.86
N THR A 109 -5.34 8.98 -22.90
CA THR A 109 -5.87 10.25 -22.41
C THR A 109 -5.71 10.33 -20.89
N VAL A 110 -6.09 9.26 -20.18
CA VAL A 110 -5.92 9.16 -18.72
C VAL A 110 -4.44 9.18 -18.36
N LYS A 111 -3.58 8.41 -19.06
CA LYS A 111 -2.12 8.42 -18.81
C LYS A 111 -1.52 9.82 -18.99
N THR A 112 -1.99 10.58 -19.98
CA THR A 112 -1.54 11.96 -20.22
C THR A 112 -1.92 12.89 -19.08
N ASP A 113 -3.15 12.79 -18.56
CA ASP A 113 -3.58 13.58 -17.40
C ASP A 113 -2.80 13.21 -16.13
N LEU A 114 -2.58 11.91 -15.88
CA LEU A 114 -1.75 11.44 -14.77
C LEU A 114 -0.30 11.95 -14.87
N ALA A 115 0.29 11.95 -16.07
CA ALA A 115 1.61 12.50 -16.31
C ALA A 115 1.65 14.02 -16.04
N ALA A 116 0.59 14.75 -16.41
CA ALA A 116 0.46 16.17 -16.10
C ALA A 116 0.41 16.43 -14.58
N LYS A 117 -0.33 15.61 -13.82
CA LYS A 117 -0.36 15.68 -12.34
C LYS A 117 1.01 15.41 -11.72
N ALA A 118 1.71 14.38 -12.20
CA ALA A 118 3.07 14.07 -11.76
C ALA A 118 4.08 15.18 -12.07
N LYS A 119 3.89 15.89 -13.20
CA LYS A 119 4.73 17.03 -13.57
C LYS A 119 4.42 18.27 -12.72
N ALA A 120 3.16 18.48 -12.35
CA ALA A 120 2.70 19.65 -11.60
C ALA A 120 3.02 19.57 -10.09
N SER A 121 3.36 18.39 -9.56
CA SER A 121 3.62 18.17 -8.14
C SER A 121 4.94 17.43 -7.89
N ASN A 122 5.66 17.86 -6.85
CA ASN A 122 6.85 17.14 -6.39
C ASN A 122 6.53 15.88 -5.57
N TYR A 123 5.25 15.63 -5.26
CA TYR A 123 4.78 14.57 -4.37
C TYR A 123 3.77 13.63 -5.05
N VAL A 124 3.70 13.63 -6.38
CA VAL A 124 2.86 12.69 -7.13
C VAL A 124 3.75 11.65 -7.78
N LEU A 125 3.57 10.40 -7.37
CA LEU A 125 4.21 9.22 -7.94
C LEU A 125 3.16 8.49 -8.79
N VAL A 126 3.48 8.15 -10.03
CA VAL A 126 2.56 7.42 -10.91
C VAL A 126 3.29 6.23 -11.51
N SER A 127 2.68 5.04 -11.53
CA SER A 127 3.30 3.87 -12.16
C SER A 127 2.29 2.85 -12.67
N LEU A 128 2.75 2.02 -13.62
CA LEU A 128 2.03 0.81 -14.00
C LEU A 128 1.98 -0.16 -12.81
N TYR A 129 0.82 -0.76 -12.58
CA TYR A 129 0.63 -1.81 -11.58
C TYR A 129 -0.30 -2.88 -12.20
N PRO A 130 0.26 -4.01 -12.69
CA PRO A 130 -0.52 -5.00 -13.44
C PRO A 130 -1.69 -5.57 -12.63
N ASP A 131 -1.46 -5.85 -11.35
CA ASP A 131 -2.43 -6.51 -10.47
C ASP A 131 -3.33 -5.51 -9.73
N ASN A 132 -3.56 -4.34 -10.34
CA ASN A 132 -4.42 -3.31 -9.77
C ASN A 132 -5.85 -3.85 -9.63
N PRO A 133 -6.49 -3.74 -8.44
CA PRO A 133 -7.85 -4.24 -8.23
C PRO A 133 -8.92 -3.46 -9.01
N THR A 134 -8.61 -2.22 -9.42
CA THR A 134 -9.41 -1.38 -10.30
C THR A 134 -8.50 -0.67 -11.30
N PRO A 135 -9.01 -0.18 -12.46
CA PRO A 135 -8.17 0.48 -13.47
C PRO A 135 -7.22 1.54 -12.92
N ILE A 136 -7.67 2.33 -11.94
CA ILE A 136 -6.84 3.27 -11.19
C ILE A 136 -6.99 3.03 -9.69
N VAL A 137 -5.88 3.10 -8.96
CA VAL A 137 -5.87 3.17 -7.49
C VAL A 137 -5.03 4.37 -7.06
N VAL A 138 -5.58 5.20 -6.17
CA VAL A 138 -4.91 6.37 -5.61
C VAL A 138 -4.62 6.08 -4.15
N THR A 139 -3.34 6.10 -3.79
CA THR A 139 -2.89 5.68 -2.46
C THR A 139 -2.10 6.81 -1.80
N ALA A 140 -2.46 7.11 -0.55
CA ALA A 140 -1.66 7.87 0.40
C ALA A 140 -1.43 7.00 1.64
N TRP A 141 -0.56 7.42 2.56
CA TRP A 141 -0.33 6.64 3.78
C TRP A 141 -1.66 6.36 4.52
N ALA A 142 -1.96 5.07 4.76
CA ALA A 142 -3.18 4.56 5.38
C ALA A 142 -4.51 4.93 4.69
N ARG A 143 -4.49 5.41 3.44
CA ARG A 143 -5.68 5.85 2.69
C ARG A 143 -5.62 5.36 1.26
N GLN A 144 -6.72 4.81 0.77
CA GLN A 144 -6.77 4.32 -0.61
C GLN A 144 -8.13 4.62 -1.25
N LEU A 145 -8.11 5.09 -2.48
CA LEU A 145 -9.29 5.28 -3.31
C LEU A 145 -9.14 4.39 -4.55
N ARG A 146 -10.10 3.49 -4.77
CA ARG A 146 -10.12 2.56 -5.91
C ARG A 146 -11.20 3.02 -6.90
N MET A 147 -10.85 3.17 -8.17
CA MET A 147 -11.72 3.77 -9.18
C MET A 147 -11.88 2.86 -10.39
N ALA A 148 -13.12 2.45 -10.66
CA ALA A 148 -13.51 1.73 -11.88
C ALA A 148 -13.44 2.64 -13.12
N THR A 149 -13.81 3.91 -12.93
CA THR A 149 -13.77 4.96 -13.96
C THR A 149 -12.90 6.10 -13.47
N TYR A 150 -12.02 6.62 -14.33
CA TYR A 150 -11.14 7.72 -13.97
C TYR A 150 -11.93 9.02 -13.74
N ASP A 151 -11.72 9.65 -12.58
CA ASP A 151 -12.25 10.97 -12.24
C ASP A 151 -11.09 11.89 -11.83
N SER A 152 -10.71 12.80 -12.73
CA SER A 152 -9.59 13.71 -12.53
C SER A 152 -9.80 14.67 -11.35
N ALA A 153 -11.05 15.09 -11.11
CA ALA A 153 -11.39 16.01 -10.02
C ALA A 153 -11.31 15.29 -8.67
N LEU A 154 -11.76 14.04 -8.60
CA LEU A 154 -11.66 13.23 -7.40
C LEU A 154 -10.20 12.91 -7.05
N VAL A 155 -9.36 12.64 -8.05
CA VAL A 155 -7.90 12.49 -7.86
C VAL A 155 -7.27 13.75 -7.28
N ASN A 156 -7.59 14.92 -7.84
CA ASN A 156 -7.07 16.20 -7.32
C ASN A 156 -7.50 16.39 -5.86
N LYS A 157 -8.77 16.15 -5.55
CA LYS A 157 -9.29 16.24 -4.19
C LYS A 157 -8.56 15.28 -3.24
N PHE A 158 -8.26 14.07 -3.69
CA PHE A 158 -7.48 13.11 -2.88
C PHE A 158 -6.06 13.61 -2.61
N ILE A 159 -5.39 14.15 -3.63
CA ILE A 159 -4.06 14.75 -3.48
C ILE A 159 -4.09 15.90 -2.46
N ASP A 160 -5.10 16.77 -2.55
CA ASP A 160 -5.24 17.93 -1.66
C ASP A 160 -5.49 17.52 -0.20
N VAL A 161 -6.32 16.50 0.02
CA VAL A 161 -6.74 16.07 1.37
C VAL A 161 -5.71 15.14 2.04
N TYR A 162 -5.13 14.21 1.28
CA TYR A 162 -4.29 13.13 1.82
C TYR A 162 -2.82 13.17 1.38
N GLY A 163 -2.42 14.12 0.53
CA GLY A 163 -1.02 14.29 0.10
C GLY A 163 -0.11 14.83 1.21
N VAL A 164 0.90 15.62 0.87
CA VAL A 164 2.04 15.96 1.77
C VAL A 164 1.67 16.54 3.15
N LYS A 165 0.50 17.19 3.28
CA LYS A 165 -0.01 17.74 4.55
C LYS A 165 -1.12 16.91 5.18
N GLY A 166 -1.43 15.75 4.60
CA GLY A 166 -2.54 14.89 4.97
C GLY A 166 -2.42 14.35 6.40
N PRO A 167 -3.55 14.05 7.06
CA PRO A 167 -3.57 13.76 8.49
C PRO A 167 -2.76 12.51 8.87
N THR A 168 -2.64 11.55 7.95
CA THR A 168 -2.03 10.24 8.18
C THR A 168 -0.55 10.15 7.82
N VAL A 169 0.01 11.18 7.19
CA VAL A 169 1.41 11.17 6.73
C VAL A 169 2.37 11.18 7.94
N PRO A 170 3.24 10.16 8.08
CA PRO A 170 4.20 10.09 9.19
C PRO A 170 5.30 11.16 9.11
N GLU A 171 5.89 11.35 7.93
CA GLU A 171 7.04 12.24 7.71
C GLU A 171 6.71 13.39 6.74
N LYS A 172 5.80 14.25 7.17
CA LYS A 172 5.26 15.33 6.34
C LYS A 172 6.36 16.21 5.76
N GLY A 173 6.46 16.22 4.43
CA GLY A 173 7.33 17.13 3.69
C GLY A 173 8.77 16.66 3.54
N SER A 174 9.09 15.43 3.94
CA SER A 174 10.34 14.77 3.55
C SER A 174 10.44 14.67 2.01
N PRO A 175 11.64 14.73 1.40
CA PRO A 175 11.76 14.79 -0.04
C PRO A 175 11.18 13.55 -0.76
N CYS A 176 10.45 13.76 -1.86
CA CYS A 176 10.13 12.68 -2.81
C CYS A 176 11.07 12.72 -4.04
N ARG A 177 12.28 13.27 -3.90
CA ARG A 177 13.33 13.34 -4.93
C ARG A 177 14.69 13.12 -4.27
N GLY A 178 15.68 12.68 -5.04
CA GLY A 178 17.02 12.35 -4.52
C GLY A 178 17.15 10.93 -3.95
N GLY A 179 16.13 10.10 -4.16
CA GLY A 179 16.14 8.66 -3.88
C GLY A 179 16.38 7.86 -5.16
N ILE A 180 15.76 6.68 -5.26
CA ILE A 180 15.94 5.78 -6.41
C ILE A 180 14.92 6.04 -7.52
N GLY A 181 15.33 5.76 -8.75
CA GLY A 181 14.56 5.74 -9.98
C GLY A 181 14.63 7.04 -10.78
N VAL A 182 14.63 6.88 -12.10
CA VAL A 182 14.53 7.95 -13.08
C VAL A 182 13.35 7.65 -14.01
N PRO A 183 12.25 8.42 -13.94
CA PRO A 183 11.16 8.28 -14.89
C PRO A 183 11.64 8.54 -16.34
N PRO A 184 10.99 7.95 -17.36
CA PRO A 184 9.76 7.17 -17.27
C PRO A 184 9.98 5.65 -17.10
N ASP A 185 11.17 5.11 -17.32
CA ASP A 185 11.38 3.67 -17.55
C ASP A 185 12.58 3.06 -16.82
N ARG A 186 13.27 3.82 -15.96
CA ARG A 186 14.43 3.34 -15.18
C ARG A 186 14.13 3.35 -13.67
N PRO A 187 13.32 2.42 -13.15
CA PRO A 187 12.78 2.49 -11.79
C PRO A 187 13.83 2.27 -10.69
N LEU A 188 14.98 1.67 -11.04
CA LEU A 188 16.06 1.33 -10.12
C LEU A 188 17.36 2.13 -10.36
N ALA A 189 17.34 3.14 -11.24
CA ALA A 189 18.52 3.98 -11.46
C ALA A 189 18.73 4.98 -10.31
N THR A 190 19.97 5.18 -9.87
CA THR A 190 20.35 6.16 -8.84
C THR A 190 20.93 7.42 -9.44
#